data_AF-A0A4V2QV60-F1
#
_entry.id   AF-A0A4V2QV60-F1
#
_cell.length_a   1.000
_cell.length_b   1.000
_cell.length_c   1.000
_cell.angle_alpha   90.00
_cell.angle_beta   90.00
_cell.angle_gamma   90.00
#
_symmetry.space_group_name_H-M   'P 1'
#
loop_
_entity.id
_entity.type
_entity.pdbx_description
1 polymer ?
#
loop_
_entity_poly.entity_id
_entity_poly.type
_entity_poly.pdbx_seq_one_letter_code
_entity_poly.pdbx_strand_id
1 'polypeptide(L)'
;MSEGLSGTEAGREISEHAKHSSAHHAADRRDWIVSIAEAVLLSLVTLAAAWSGYAAAKWNGESSDWLTAAVEARTDASRADLDAREDRNFDLSTFETWFDAYVAGDEHAMALAARRFRPEFAVAFNAWRATRPDTNLTAPRGPTYMPQYRQPRLAEAKALDEKADDAYAAGTADDVTADKYVRTTLFLASVLFLVGISAHFPVRGARYGLITLGAVVLVAALVQLAQLPRPHT
;
A
#
# COMPACT_ATOMS: atom_id res chain seq x y z
N MET A 1 -60.78 -67.65 9.31
CA MET A 1 -60.31 -67.46 7.92
C MET A 1 -59.06 -66.60 7.99
N SER A 2 -57.88 -67.22 7.94
CA SER A 2 -56.61 -66.49 7.71
C SER A 2 -56.25 -66.70 6.26
N GLU A 3 -56.49 -65.71 5.41
CA GLU A 3 -55.96 -65.72 4.05
C GLU A 3 -54.43 -65.57 4.17
N GLY A 4 -53.72 -66.68 3.96
CA GLY A 4 -52.26 -66.65 3.83
C GLY A 4 -51.90 -66.01 2.50
N LEU A 5 -51.08 -64.96 2.55
CA LEU A 5 -50.56 -64.26 1.38
C LEU A 5 -50.00 -65.26 0.36
N SER A 6 -50.43 -65.15 -0.89
CA SER A 6 -49.87 -65.93 -2.01
C SER A 6 -48.35 -65.70 -2.08
N GLY A 7 -47.56 -66.74 -2.41
CA GLY A 7 -46.09 -66.63 -2.49
C GLY A 7 -45.58 -65.52 -3.43
N THR A 8 -46.40 -65.08 -4.39
CA THR A 8 -46.13 -63.93 -5.27
C THR A 8 -46.27 -62.58 -4.57
N GLU A 9 -47.17 -62.47 -3.60
CA GLU A 9 -47.45 -61.24 -2.85
C GLU A 9 -46.40 -61.03 -1.74
N ALA A 10 -46.00 -62.12 -1.07
CA ALA A 10 -44.87 -62.11 -0.15
C ALA A 10 -43.55 -61.72 -0.85
N GLY A 11 -43.30 -62.19 -2.07
CA GLY A 11 -42.12 -61.81 -2.85
C GLY A 11 -42.12 -60.33 -3.28
N ARG A 12 -43.30 -59.77 -3.56
CA ARG A 12 -43.46 -58.35 -3.92
C ARG A 12 -43.24 -57.43 -2.72
N GLU A 13 -43.83 -57.75 -1.57
CA GLU A 13 -43.62 -57.03 -0.30
C GLU A 13 -42.13 -56.99 0.08
N ILE A 14 -41.42 -58.11 0.00
CA ILE A 14 -39.98 -58.17 0.30
C ILE A 14 -39.16 -57.30 -0.67
N SER A 15 -39.52 -57.29 -1.96
CA SER A 15 -38.85 -56.42 -2.94
C SER A 15 -39.16 -54.94 -2.73
N GLU A 16 -40.38 -54.59 -2.30
CA GLU A 16 -40.76 -53.20 -1.98
C GLU A 16 -40.04 -52.73 -0.72
N HIS A 17 -39.97 -53.55 0.33
CA HIS A 17 -39.19 -53.25 1.54
C HIS A 17 -37.69 -53.14 1.28
N ALA A 18 -37.11 -54.00 0.42
CA ALA A 18 -35.71 -53.89 0.03
C ALA A 18 -35.44 -52.61 -0.78
N LYS A 19 -36.34 -52.22 -1.68
CA LYS A 19 -36.25 -50.96 -2.42
C LYS A 19 -36.37 -49.75 -1.49
N HIS A 20 -37.34 -49.73 -0.59
CA HIS A 20 -37.52 -48.65 0.39
C HIS A 20 -36.33 -48.53 1.36
N SER A 21 -35.82 -49.64 1.89
CA SER A 21 -34.63 -49.67 2.74
C SER A 21 -33.39 -49.16 1.96
N SER A 22 -33.18 -49.63 0.73
CA SER A 22 -32.05 -49.17 -0.10
C SER A 22 -32.14 -47.68 -0.47
N ALA A 23 -33.35 -47.16 -0.70
CA ALA A 23 -33.59 -45.75 -0.98
C ALA A 23 -33.35 -44.87 0.25
N HIS A 24 -33.77 -45.32 1.44
CA HIS A 24 -33.48 -44.66 2.71
C HIS A 24 -31.97 -44.65 3.00
N HIS A 25 -31.27 -45.78 2.87
CA HIS A 25 -29.82 -45.83 3.07
C HIS A 25 -29.03 -45.00 2.04
N ALA A 26 -29.53 -44.87 0.81
CA ALA A 26 -28.94 -44.00 -0.21
C ALA A 26 -29.24 -42.51 0.03
N ALA A 27 -30.37 -42.16 0.67
CA ALA A 27 -30.66 -40.80 1.10
C ALA A 27 -29.78 -40.39 2.28
N ASP A 28 -29.71 -41.21 3.34
CA ASP A 28 -28.86 -40.97 4.52
C ASP A 28 -27.38 -40.81 4.14
N ARG A 29 -26.88 -41.63 3.22
CA ARG A 29 -25.49 -41.53 2.75
C ARG A 29 -25.23 -40.25 1.95
N ARG A 30 -26.20 -39.78 1.17
CA ARG A 30 -26.08 -38.51 0.43
C ARG A 30 -26.09 -37.32 1.37
N ASP A 31 -26.97 -37.32 2.36
CA ASP A 31 -27.05 -36.25 3.35
C ASP A 31 -25.77 -36.18 4.20
N TRP A 32 -25.20 -37.32 4.59
CA TRP A 32 -23.91 -37.38 5.29
C TRP A 32 -22.74 -36.81 4.46
N ILE A 33 -22.65 -37.17 3.17
CA ILE A 33 -21.61 -36.64 2.27
C ILE A 33 -21.75 -35.12 2.10
N VAL A 34 -22.99 -34.62 1.98
CA VAL A 34 -23.27 -33.18 1.87
C VAL A 34 -22.84 -32.45 3.14
N SER A 35 -23.15 -32.97 4.33
CA SER A 35 -22.73 -32.36 5.59
C SER A 35 -21.22 -32.31 5.76
N ILE A 36 -20.49 -33.35 5.35
CA ILE A 36 -19.02 -33.33 5.37
C ILE A 36 -18.47 -32.31 4.39
N ALA A 37 -19.01 -32.26 3.16
CA ALA A 37 -18.58 -31.31 2.15
C ALA A 37 -18.82 -29.85 2.61
N GLU A 38 -19.96 -29.57 3.24
CA GLU A 38 -20.27 -28.27 3.86
C GLU A 38 -19.28 -27.92 4.97
N ALA A 39 -18.99 -28.86 5.89
CA ALA A 39 -18.03 -28.64 6.97
C ALA A 39 -16.60 -28.38 6.45
N VAL A 40 -16.16 -29.13 5.44
CA VAL A 40 -14.85 -28.92 4.79
C VAL A 40 -14.81 -27.56 4.09
N LEU A 41 -15.86 -27.19 3.35
CA LEU A 41 -15.94 -25.91 2.67
C LEU A 41 -15.88 -24.75 3.67
N LEU A 42 -16.68 -24.79 4.74
CA LEU A 42 -16.66 -23.76 5.79
C LEU A 42 -15.28 -23.65 6.45
N SER A 43 -14.63 -24.79 6.70
CA SER A 43 -13.28 -24.82 7.27
C SER A 43 -12.27 -24.15 6.32
N LEU A 44 -12.31 -24.48 5.03
CA LEU A 44 -11.44 -23.88 4.01
C LEU A 44 -11.66 -22.37 3.88
N VAL A 45 -12.92 -21.93 3.84
CA VAL A 45 -13.26 -20.49 3.77
C VAL A 45 -12.75 -19.75 5.00
N THR A 46 -12.92 -20.33 6.18
CA THR A 46 -12.48 -19.74 7.45
C THR A 46 -10.96 -19.59 7.50
N LEU A 47 -10.22 -20.63 7.11
CA LEU A 47 -8.75 -20.59 7.05
C LEU A 47 -8.25 -19.58 6.00
N ALA A 48 -8.88 -19.55 4.82
CA ALA A 48 -8.54 -18.57 3.78
C ALA A 48 -8.81 -17.13 4.25
N ALA A 49 -9.92 -16.89 4.96
CA ALA A 49 -10.25 -15.57 5.49
C ALA A 49 -9.28 -15.14 6.58
N ALA A 50 -8.92 -16.05 7.49
CA ALA A 50 -7.93 -15.81 8.53
C ALA A 50 -6.55 -15.50 7.93
N TRP A 51 -6.11 -16.27 6.93
CA TRP A 51 -4.85 -16.03 6.23
C TRP A 51 -4.86 -14.67 5.51
N SER A 52 -5.95 -14.36 4.81
CA SER A 52 -6.10 -13.10 4.10
C SER A 52 -6.08 -11.90 5.05
N GLY A 53 -6.79 -11.98 6.19
CA GLY A 53 -6.74 -10.94 7.22
C GLY A 53 -5.36 -10.76 7.84
N TYR A 54 -4.64 -11.85 8.14
CA TYR A 54 -3.27 -11.81 8.62
C TYR A 54 -2.32 -11.15 7.60
N ALA A 55 -2.41 -11.55 6.33
CA ALA A 55 -1.57 -11.00 5.28
C ALA A 55 -1.84 -9.51 5.03
N ALA A 56 -3.11 -9.09 5.04
CA ALA A 56 -3.49 -7.69 4.97
C ALA A 56 -2.84 -6.87 6.11
N ALA A 57 -2.96 -7.33 7.35
CA ALA A 57 -2.39 -6.63 8.50
C ALA A 57 -0.87 -6.48 8.40
N LYS A 58 -0.18 -7.49 7.86
CA LYS A 58 1.27 -7.47 7.70
C LYS A 58 1.75 -6.51 6.62
N TRP A 59 1.16 -6.57 5.42
CA TRP A 59 1.45 -5.60 4.36
C TRP A 59 1.10 -4.16 4.77
N ASN A 60 0.03 -3.96 5.53
CA ASN A 60 -0.31 -2.65 6.08
C ASN A 60 0.71 -2.16 7.11
N GLY A 61 1.31 -3.06 7.89
CA GLY A 61 2.43 -2.73 8.79
C GLY A 61 3.65 -2.24 8.03
N GLU A 62 4.08 -3.00 7.00
CA GLU A 62 5.21 -2.65 6.14
C GLU A 62 4.97 -1.32 5.40
N SER A 63 3.75 -1.12 4.86
CA SER A 63 3.30 0.16 4.30
C SER A 63 3.44 1.32 5.29
N SER A 64 2.97 1.12 6.52
CA SER A 64 3.06 2.15 7.57
C SER A 64 4.51 2.55 7.89
N ASP A 65 5.43 1.59 7.91
CA ASP A 65 6.85 1.86 8.15
C ASP A 65 7.45 2.70 7.02
N TRP A 66 7.19 2.32 5.77
CA TRP A 66 7.63 3.09 4.58
C TRP A 66 7.03 4.49 4.53
N LEU A 67 5.73 4.63 4.79
CA LEU A 67 5.05 5.92 4.80
C LEU A 67 5.57 6.81 5.94
N THR A 68 5.91 6.24 7.09
CA THR A 68 6.55 6.97 8.19
C THR A 68 7.93 7.49 7.77
N ALA A 69 8.75 6.63 7.13
CA ALA A 69 10.05 7.03 6.62
C ALA A 69 9.94 8.13 5.54
N ALA A 70 8.89 8.09 4.69
CA ALA A 70 8.63 9.11 3.70
C ALA A 70 8.30 10.48 4.34
N VAL A 71 7.46 10.50 5.38
CA VAL A 71 7.11 11.72 6.12
C VAL A 71 8.31 12.29 6.86
N GLU A 72 9.13 11.44 7.49
CA GLU A 72 10.38 11.84 8.13
C GLU A 72 11.33 12.50 7.12
N ALA A 73 11.62 11.82 6.01
CA ALA A 73 12.47 12.35 4.95
C ALA A 73 11.95 13.66 4.35
N ARG A 74 10.63 13.80 4.16
CA ARG A 74 10.01 15.06 3.69
C ARG A 74 10.16 16.20 4.70
N THR A 75 10.05 15.88 5.99
CA THR A 75 10.25 16.86 7.06
C THR A 75 11.69 17.36 7.07
N ASP A 76 12.66 16.46 6.95
CA ASP A 76 14.08 16.81 6.90
C ASP A 76 14.43 17.56 5.62
N ALA A 77 13.85 17.18 4.46
CA ALA A 77 14.01 17.93 3.22
C ALA A 77 13.51 19.38 3.37
N SER A 78 12.34 19.56 3.99
CA SER A 78 11.76 20.88 4.25
C SER A 78 12.66 21.72 5.18
N ARG A 79 13.25 21.09 6.21
CA ARG A 79 14.22 21.76 7.09
C ARG A 79 15.45 22.21 6.32
N ALA A 80 16.06 21.32 5.54
CA ALA A 80 17.25 21.60 4.73
C ALA A 80 17.00 22.70 3.65
N ASP A 81 15.79 22.75 3.08
CA ASP A 81 15.38 23.79 2.12
C ASP A 81 15.18 25.15 2.80
N LEU A 82 14.56 25.20 3.99
CA LEU A 82 14.46 26.43 4.78
C LEU A 82 15.84 26.97 5.15
N ASP A 83 16.69 26.08 5.61
CA ASP A 83 18.09 26.30 5.91
C ASP A 83 18.87 26.88 4.71
N ALA A 84 18.67 26.30 3.51
CA ALA A 84 19.27 26.82 2.28
C ALA A 84 18.77 28.23 1.92
N ARG A 85 17.50 28.52 2.17
CA ARG A 85 16.94 29.87 1.97
C ARG A 85 17.50 30.86 2.98
N GLU A 86 17.64 30.47 4.25
CA GLU A 86 18.25 31.30 5.29
C GLU A 86 19.69 31.66 4.91
N ASP A 87 20.45 30.65 4.49
CA ASP A 87 21.80 30.81 3.96
C ASP A 87 21.90 31.83 2.83
N ARG A 88 21.02 31.69 1.83
CA ARG A 88 20.98 32.59 0.69
C ARG A 88 20.58 34.01 1.11
N ASN A 89 19.64 34.14 2.04
CA ASN A 89 19.23 35.46 2.55
C ASN A 89 20.36 36.11 3.35
N PHE A 90 21.07 35.35 4.17
CA PHE A 90 22.25 35.82 4.89
C PHE A 90 23.36 36.28 3.93
N ASP A 91 23.63 35.49 2.88
CA ASP A 91 24.59 35.85 1.84
C ASP A 91 24.20 37.14 1.12
N LEU A 92 22.93 37.29 0.73
CA LEU A 92 22.44 38.51 0.08
C LEU A 92 22.54 39.73 1.01
N SER A 93 22.16 39.60 2.27
CA SER A 93 22.24 40.70 3.25
C SER A 93 23.69 41.14 3.51
N THR A 94 24.62 40.19 3.63
CA THR A 94 26.04 40.52 3.79
C THR A 94 26.62 41.13 2.51
N PHE A 95 26.20 40.66 1.33
CA PHE A 95 26.57 41.23 0.05
C PHE A 95 26.05 42.65 -0.14
N GLU A 96 24.80 42.95 0.25
CA GLU A 96 24.24 44.30 0.22
C GLU A 96 25.07 45.26 1.07
N THR A 97 25.42 44.86 2.30
CA THR A 97 26.29 45.66 3.18
C THR A 97 27.65 45.95 2.51
N TRP A 98 28.22 44.95 1.83
CA TRP A 98 29.46 45.12 1.08
C TRP A 98 29.29 46.03 -0.14
N PHE A 99 28.17 45.89 -0.86
CA PHE A 99 27.87 46.64 -2.07
C PHE A 99 27.63 48.13 -1.78
N ASP A 100 26.94 48.45 -0.69
CA ASP A 100 26.78 49.83 -0.22
C ASP A 100 28.13 50.50 0.05
N ALA A 101 29.04 49.80 0.74
CA ALA A 101 30.40 50.29 0.98
C ALA A 101 31.20 50.45 -0.32
N TYR A 102 31.01 49.54 -1.28
CA TYR A 102 31.62 49.62 -2.60
C TYR A 102 31.15 50.85 -3.38
N VAL A 103 29.84 51.15 -3.37
CA VAL A 103 29.28 52.35 -4.00
C VAL A 103 29.76 53.63 -3.29
N ALA A 104 29.94 53.59 -1.97
CA ALA A 104 30.47 54.71 -1.19
C ALA A 104 31.99 54.91 -1.36
N GLY A 105 32.71 53.96 -1.96
CA GLY A 105 34.17 54.00 -2.09
C GLY A 105 34.93 53.78 -0.78
N ASP A 106 34.31 53.15 0.23
CA ASP A 106 34.92 52.88 1.54
C ASP A 106 35.55 51.49 1.57
N GLU A 107 36.84 51.41 1.25
CA GLU A 107 37.59 50.15 1.22
C GLU A 107 37.66 49.45 2.59
N HIS A 108 37.68 50.21 3.69
CA HIS A 108 37.73 49.65 5.04
C HIS A 108 36.40 48.97 5.40
N ALA A 109 35.27 49.64 5.10
CA ALA A 109 33.94 49.06 5.29
C ALA A 109 33.71 47.84 4.38
N MET A 110 34.21 47.87 3.13
CA MET A 110 34.18 46.70 2.24
C MET A 110 34.93 45.50 2.84
N ALA A 111 36.16 45.72 3.33
CA ALA A 111 36.95 44.64 3.95
C ALA A 111 36.25 44.07 5.19
N LEU A 112 35.62 44.93 6.00
CA LEU A 112 34.86 44.50 7.17
C LEU A 112 33.61 43.70 6.80
N ALA A 113 32.86 44.12 5.78
CA ALA A 113 31.68 43.41 5.29
C ALA A 113 32.05 42.04 4.71
N ALA A 114 33.12 41.97 3.91
CA ALA A 114 33.57 40.73 3.29
C ALA A 114 34.01 39.65 4.31
N ARG A 115 34.47 40.05 5.51
CA ARG A 115 34.79 39.11 6.60
C ARG A 115 33.57 38.35 7.14
N ARG A 116 32.35 38.82 6.89
CA ARG A 116 31.11 38.17 7.33
C ARG A 116 30.57 37.16 6.31
N PHE A 117 31.16 37.09 5.12
CA PHE A 117 30.75 36.12 4.11
C PHE A 117 30.98 34.70 4.62
N ARG A 118 30.00 33.83 4.35
CA ARG A 118 30.19 32.39 4.53
C ARG A 118 31.25 31.89 3.54
N PRO A 119 32.05 30.88 3.89
CA PRO A 119 33.13 30.39 3.03
C PRO A 119 32.68 30.04 1.61
N GLU A 120 31.52 29.42 1.46
CA GLU A 120 30.93 29.01 0.18
C GLU A 120 30.57 30.23 -0.67
N PHE A 121 29.99 31.26 -0.04
CA PHE A 121 29.66 32.52 -0.71
C PHE A 121 30.91 33.29 -1.12
N ALA A 122 31.95 33.30 -0.28
CA ALA A 122 33.21 33.99 -0.59
C ALA A 122 33.87 33.47 -1.88
N VAL A 123 33.79 32.16 -2.15
CA VAL A 123 34.27 31.57 -3.41
C VAL A 123 33.50 32.14 -4.61
N ALA A 124 32.16 32.16 -4.53
CA ALA A 124 31.31 32.70 -5.59
C ALA A 124 31.52 34.21 -5.78
N PHE A 125 31.66 34.95 -4.67
CA PHE A 125 31.94 36.38 -4.66
C PHE A 125 33.28 36.71 -5.32
N ASN A 126 34.34 36.00 -4.97
CA ASN A 126 35.66 36.20 -5.57
C ASN A 126 35.66 35.88 -7.07
N ALA A 127 34.99 34.79 -7.47
CA ALA A 127 34.82 34.44 -8.87
C ALA A 127 34.02 35.51 -9.63
N TRP A 128 32.96 36.06 -9.02
CA TRP A 128 32.19 37.14 -9.60
C TRP A 128 33.02 38.42 -9.75
N ARG A 129 33.78 38.83 -8.73
CA ARG A 129 34.69 39.98 -8.80
C ARG A 129 35.74 39.83 -9.90
N ALA A 130 36.23 38.62 -10.15
CA ALA A 130 37.16 38.35 -11.24
C ALA A 130 36.57 38.59 -12.64
N THR A 131 35.23 38.59 -12.78
CA THR A 131 34.56 38.94 -14.04
C THR A 131 34.54 40.44 -14.34
N ARG A 132 35.02 41.27 -13.40
CA ARG A 132 35.02 42.75 -13.47
C ARG A 132 33.64 43.34 -13.75
N PRO A 133 32.66 43.10 -12.86
CA PRO A 133 31.25 43.47 -13.07
C PRO A 133 30.99 44.98 -13.22
N ASP A 134 31.95 45.79 -12.79
CA ASP A 134 31.98 47.25 -12.92
C ASP A 134 32.22 47.73 -14.35
N THR A 135 32.98 46.96 -15.15
CA THR A 135 33.35 47.33 -16.52
C THR A 135 32.83 46.36 -17.58
N ASN A 136 32.43 45.16 -17.17
CA ASN A 136 31.96 44.10 -18.04
C ASN A 136 30.42 44.00 -18.01
N LEU A 137 29.77 44.50 -19.06
CA LEU A 137 28.31 44.49 -19.19
C LEU A 137 27.70 43.07 -19.30
N THR A 138 28.49 42.04 -19.62
CA THR A 138 28.03 40.65 -19.67
C THR A 138 28.35 39.88 -18.38
N ALA A 139 28.91 40.54 -17.36
CA ALA A 139 29.15 39.91 -16.07
C ALA A 139 27.82 39.45 -15.45
N PRO A 140 27.82 38.32 -14.72
CA PRO A 140 26.65 37.89 -13.98
C PRO A 140 26.17 38.97 -13.00
N ARG A 141 24.86 39.04 -12.76
CA ARG A 141 24.21 40.10 -11.96
C ARG A 141 24.65 40.15 -10.50
N GLY A 142 25.27 39.09 -10.00
CA GLY A 142 25.82 39.01 -8.66
C GLY A 142 26.40 37.63 -8.37
N PRO A 143 27.02 37.45 -7.19
CA PRO A 143 27.65 36.19 -6.80
C PRO A 143 26.70 34.98 -6.83
N THR A 144 25.43 35.16 -6.47
CA THR A 144 24.43 34.08 -6.44
C THR A 144 24.04 33.53 -7.81
N TYR A 145 24.41 34.23 -8.90
CA TYR A 145 24.22 33.77 -10.28
C TYR A 145 25.45 33.03 -10.83
N MET A 146 26.53 32.94 -10.04
CA MET A 146 27.75 32.26 -10.45
C MET A 146 27.59 30.73 -10.33
N PRO A 147 28.15 29.94 -11.26
CA PRO A 147 28.22 28.47 -11.13
C PRO A 147 28.95 27.98 -9.86
N GLN A 148 29.83 28.82 -9.31
CA GLN A 148 30.58 28.58 -8.08
C GLN A 148 29.70 28.73 -6.82
N TYR A 149 28.52 29.36 -6.93
CA TYR A 149 27.59 29.46 -5.82
C TYR A 149 26.88 28.13 -5.60
N ARG A 150 27.48 27.30 -4.76
CA ARG A 150 26.95 26.01 -4.35
C ARG A 150 26.19 26.17 -3.04
N GLN A 151 25.00 25.57 -2.97
CA GLN A 151 24.18 25.51 -1.77
C GLN A 151 24.08 24.04 -1.32
N PRO A 152 24.99 23.57 -0.44
CA PRO A 152 24.98 22.18 0.02
C PRO A 152 23.65 21.76 0.63
N ARG A 153 23.04 22.64 1.46
CA ARG A 153 21.74 22.38 2.10
C ARG A 153 20.59 22.22 1.10
N LEU A 154 20.64 22.93 -0.04
CA LEU A 154 19.66 22.75 -1.13
C LEU A 154 19.84 21.40 -1.85
N ALA A 155 21.09 20.96 -2.02
CA ALA A 155 21.37 19.65 -2.61
C ALA A 155 20.95 18.51 -1.67
N GLU A 156 21.17 18.67 -0.37
CA GLU A 156 20.69 17.77 0.68
C GLU A 156 19.17 17.69 0.71
N ALA A 157 18.47 18.83 0.70
CA ALA A 157 17.01 18.88 0.62
C ALA A 157 16.47 18.07 -0.56
N LYS A 158 17.07 18.24 -1.73
CA LYS A 158 16.68 17.48 -2.93
C LYS A 158 16.91 15.97 -2.77
N ALA A 159 18.04 15.56 -2.20
CA ALA A 159 18.32 14.14 -1.97
C ALA A 159 17.36 13.51 -0.96
N LEU A 160 16.95 14.26 0.07
CA LEU A 160 15.96 13.84 1.05
C LEU A 160 14.55 13.75 0.42
N ASP A 161 14.19 14.69 -0.45
CA ASP A 161 12.95 14.62 -1.22
C ASP A 161 12.89 13.39 -2.14
N GLU A 162 13.98 13.07 -2.83
CA GLU A 162 14.08 11.85 -3.66
C GLU A 162 13.90 10.59 -2.80
N LYS A 163 14.53 10.55 -1.60
CA LYS A 163 14.34 9.45 -0.64
C LYS A 163 12.88 9.36 -0.14
N ALA A 164 12.23 10.50 0.08
CA ALA A 164 10.84 10.55 0.50
C ALA A 164 9.90 9.99 -0.58
N ASP A 165 10.16 10.32 -1.85
CA ASP A 165 9.39 9.82 -3.00
C ASP A 165 9.54 8.30 -3.16
N ASP A 166 10.76 7.78 -3.04
CA ASP A 166 11.03 6.34 -3.11
C ASP A 166 10.33 5.57 -1.99
N ALA A 167 10.42 6.07 -0.74
CA ALA A 167 9.76 5.46 0.40
C ALA A 167 8.22 5.52 0.28
N TYR A 168 7.68 6.64 -0.20
CA TYR A 168 6.24 6.78 -0.42
C TYR A 168 5.73 5.80 -1.49
N ALA A 169 6.48 5.64 -2.58
CA ALA A 169 6.14 4.70 -3.65
C ALA A 169 6.16 3.25 -3.15
N ALA A 170 7.16 2.87 -2.36
CA ALA A 170 7.23 1.55 -1.73
C ALA A 170 6.04 1.31 -0.79
N GLY A 171 5.78 2.24 0.14
CA GLY A 171 4.66 2.12 1.08
C GLY A 171 3.30 2.02 0.39
N THR A 172 3.09 2.80 -0.68
CA THR A 172 1.85 2.73 -1.47
C THR A 172 1.69 1.38 -2.19
N ALA A 173 2.78 0.80 -2.69
CA ALA A 173 2.73 -0.52 -3.34
C ALA A 173 2.34 -1.63 -2.35
N ASP A 174 2.84 -1.54 -1.12
CA ASP A 174 2.52 -2.46 -0.02
C ASP A 174 1.07 -2.27 0.45
N ASP A 175 0.61 -1.03 0.56
CA ASP A 175 -0.78 -0.68 0.90
C ASP A 175 -1.78 -1.26 -0.12
N VAL A 176 -1.50 -1.07 -1.42
CA VAL A 176 -2.31 -1.65 -2.50
C VAL A 176 -2.35 -3.18 -2.42
N THR A 177 -1.29 -3.80 -1.93
CA THR A 177 -1.24 -5.25 -1.72
C THR A 177 -2.08 -5.66 -0.51
N ALA A 178 -1.99 -4.92 0.60
CA ALA A 178 -2.84 -5.12 1.78
C ALA A 178 -4.34 -5.03 1.42
N ASP A 179 -4.72 -4.03 0.64
CA ASP A 179 -6.09 -3.80 0.18
C ASP A 179 -6.66 -4.98 -0.62
N LYS A 180 -5.84 -5.64 -1.45
CA LYS A 180 -6.26 -6.83 -2.19
C LYS A 180 -6.57 -8.00 -1.25
N TYR A 181 -5.81 -8.15 -0.17
CA TYR A 181 -6.10 -9.13 0.87
C TYR A 181 -7.37 -8.77 1.65
N VAL A 182 -7.58 -7.51 2.03
CA VAL A 182 -8.83 -7.06 2.67
C VAL A 182 -10.04 -7.37 1.78
N ARG A 183 -9.95 -7.04 0.49
CA ARG A 183 -11.00 -7.34 -0.49
C ARG A 183 -11.30 -8.85 -0.58
N THR A 184 -10.26 -9.67 -0.58
CA THR A 184 -10.42 -11.13 -0.63
C THR A 184 -11.14 -11.66 0.62
N THR A 185 -10.83 -11.11 1.80
CA THR A 185 -11.54 -11.42 3.04
C THR A 185 -13.03 -11.07 2.95
N LEU A 186 -13.39 -9.93 2.35
CA LEU A 186 -14.79 -9.54 2.15
C LEU A 186 -15.54 -10.48 1.19
N PHE A 187 -14.89 -10.97 0.13
CA PHE A 187 -15.47 -11.99 -0.74
C PHE A 187 -15.71 -13.30 0.02
N LEU A 188 -14.75 -13.75 0.83
CA LEU A 188 -14.89 -14.96 1.64
C LEU A 188 -16.00 -14.83 2.70
N ALA A 189 -16.12 -13.66 3.34
CA ALA A 189 -17.22 -13.38 4.27
C ALA A 189 -18.59 -13.41 3.56
N SER A 190 -18.66 -12.90 2.33
CA SER A 190 -19.88 -12.96 1.50
C SER A 190 -20.26 -14.41 1.17
N VAL A 191 -19.28 -15.29 0.92
CA VAL A 191 -19.51 -16.73 0.72
C VAL A 191 -20.08 -17.37 1.98
N LEU A 192 -19.49 -17.12 3.16
CA LEU A 192 -20.01 -17.63 4.44
C LEU A 192 -21.46 -17.19 4.65
N PHE A 193 -21.77 -15.92 4.36
CA PHE A 193 -23.12 -15.39 4.46
C PHE A 193 -24.11 -16.09 3.51
N LEU A 194 -23.74 -16.22 2.22
CA LEU A 194 -24.58 -16.88 1.21
C LEU A 194 -24.86 -18.35 1.56
N VAL A 195 -23.83 -19.08 2.01
CA VAL A 195 -23.96 -20.48 2.43
C VAL A 195 -24.82 -20.56 3.69
N GLY A 196 -24.58 -19.71 4.69
CA GLY A 196 -25.33 -19.69 5.94
C GLY A 196 -26.82 -19.42 5.74
N ILE A 197 -27.18 -18.42 4.95
CA ILE A 197 -28.60 -18.10 4.70
C ILE A 197 -29.28 -19.14 3.79
N SER A 198 -28.52 -19.81 2.90
CA SER A 198 -29.07 -20.84 2.00
C SER A 198 -29.74 -21.99 2.76
N ALA A 199 -29.27 -22.31 3.97
CA ALA A 199 -29.80 -23.37 4.81
C ALA A 199 -31.22 -23.07 5.36
N HIS A 200 -31.62 -21.79 5.40
CA HIS A 200 -32.90 -21.36 5.94
C HIS A 200 -34.01 -21.24 4.89
N PHE A 201 -33.72 -21.36 3.59
CA PHE A 201 -34.73 -21.22 2.54
C PHE A 201 -35.50 -22.53 2.31
N PRO A 202 -36.85 -22.52 2.42
CA PRO A 202 -37.66 -23.71 2.15
C PRO A 202 -37.74 -24.05 0.66
N VAL A 203 -37.44 -23.09 -0.23
CA VAL A 203 -37.50 -23.25 -1.68
C VAL A 203 -36.18 -23.82 -2.20
N ARG A 204 -36.22 -25.06 -2.71
CA ARG A 204 -35.04 -25.78 -3.24
C ARG A 204 -34.28 -25.01 -4.32
N GLY A 205 -35.00 -24.34 -5.23
CA GLY A 205 -34.40 -23.53 -6.29
C GLY A 205 -33.59 -22.33 -5.77
N ALA A 206 -34.10 -21.64 -4.75
CA ALA A 206 -33.39 -20.53 -4.11
C ALA A 206 -32.12 -21.02 -3.41
N ARG A 207 -32.19 -22.16 -2.71
CA ARG A 207 -31.02 -22.80 -2.06
C ARG A 207 -29.92 -23.12 -3.08
N TYR A 208 -30.24 -23.78 -4.18
CA TYR A 208 -29.24 -24.10 -5.22
C TYR A 208 -28.68 -22.84 -5.90
N GLY A 209 -29.50 -21.81 -6.10
CA GLY A 209 -29.05 -20.52 -6.65
C GLY A 209 -27.98 -19.86 -5.77
N LEU A 210 -28.25 -19.72 -4.46
CA LEU A 210 -27.28 -19.13 -3.52
C LEU A 210 -26.00 -19.95 -3.38
N ILE A 211 -26.11 -21.29 -3.31
CA ILE A 211 -24.94 -22.17 -3.23
C ILE A 211 -24.07 -22.04 -4.48
N THR A 212 -24.68 -22.01 -5.67
CA THR A 212 -23.95 -21.87 -6.93
C THR A 212 -23.23 -20.52 -6.99
N LEU A 213 -23.91 -19.43 -6.61
CA LEU A 213 -23.31 -18.10 -6.54
C LEU A 213 -22.13 -18.06 -5.53
N GLY A 214 -22.34 -18.61 -4.33
CA GLY A 214 -21.30 -18.70 -3.31
C GLY A 214 -20.09 -19.51 -3.78
N ALA A 215 -20.30 -20.61 -4.49
CA ALA A 215 -19.22 -21.42 -5.06
C ALA A 215 -18.42 -20.65 -6.13
N VAL A 216 -19.08 -19.89 -7.01
CA VAL A 216 -18.41 -19.06 -8.02
C VAL A 216 -17.55 -17.98 -7.35
N VAL A 217 -18.10 -17.27 -6.36
CA VAL A 217 -17.36 -16.24 -5.61
C VAL A 217 -16.20 -16.87 -4.84
N LEU A 218 -16.38 -18.05 -4.26
CA LEU A 218 -15.32 -18.77 -3.54
C LEU A 218 -14.15 -19.12 -4.46
N VAL A 219 -14.42 -19.70 -5.63
CA VAL A 219 -13.38 -20.04 -6.59
C VAL A 219 -12.62 -18.78 -7.03
N ALA A 220 -13.34 -17.69 -7.33
CA ALA A 220 -12.71 -16.43 -7.70
C ALA A 220 -11.82 -15.86 -6.57
N ALA A 221 -12.29 -15.91 -5.31
CA ALA A 221 -11.54 -15.46 -4.15
C ALA A 221 -10.27 -16.29 -3.91
N LEU A 222 -10.36 -17.61 -4.04
CA LEU A 222 -9.20 -18.52 -3.89
C LEU A 222 -8.17 -18.31 -5.00
N VAL A 223 -8.61 -18.08 -6.24
CA VAL A 223 -7.72 -17.76 -7.36
C VAL A 223 -7.00 -16.44 -7.12
N GLN A 224 -7.71 -15.40 -6.68
CA GLN A 224 -7.08 -14.12 -6.32
C GLN A 224 -6.08 -14.30 -5.18
N LEU A 225 -6.46 -15.01 -4.11
CA LEU A 225 -5.59 -15.26 -2.96
C LEU A 225 -4.29 -15.99 -3.37
N ALA A 226 -4.39 -16.95 -4.30
CA ALA A 226 -3.24 -17.70 -4.80
C ALA A 226 -2.29 -16.86 -5.68
N GLN A 227 -2.77 -15.77 -6.27
CA GLN A 227 -1.97 -14.87 -7.13
C GLN A 227 -1.29 -13.74 -6.35
N LEU A 228 -1.72 -13.47 -5.11
CA LEU A 228 -1.17 -12.39 -4.31
C LEU A 228 0.23 -12.71 -3.77
N PRO A 229 1.12 -11.70 -3.68
CA PRO A 229 2.44 -11.90 -3.11
C PRO A 229 2.32 -12.20 -1.61
N ARG A 230 3.11 -13.18 -1.14
CA ARG A 230 3.12 -13.56 0.27
C ARG A 230 3.83 -12.48 1.09
N PRO A 231 3.32 -12.15 2.29
CA PRO A 231 3.93 -11.13 3.13
C PRO A 231 5.28 -11.61 3.71
N HIS A 232 6.26 -10.71 3.85
CA HIS A 232 7.67 -11.01 4.12
C HIS A 232 7.94 -11.55 5.52
N THR A 233 8.29 -12.84 5.68
CA THR A 233 8.43 -13.52 7.01
C THR A 233 9.31 -12.78 8.00
#